data_AF-A0A2V8DBR3-F1
#
_entry.id   AF-A0A2V8DBR3-F1
#
_cell.length_a   1.000
_cell.length_b   1.000
_cell.length_c   1.000
_cell.angle_alpha   90.00
_cell.angle_beta   90.00
_cell.angle_gamma   90.00
#
_symmetry.space_group_name_H-M   'P 1'
#
loop_
_entity.id
_entity.type
_entity.pdbx_description
1 polymer ?
#
loop_
_entity_poly.entity_id
_entity_poly.type
_entity_poly.pdbx_seq_one_letter_code
_entity_poly.pdbx_strand_id
1 'polypeptide(L)'
;PPTARLAERFWPGPLTVLVATPVSLARDVDGGTGTVGVRVPNDAVARAIAEACGRPITATSANISGEPATANPDDVERMLGDRIDLLIIRRGSPRPGGSRQVG
;
A
#
# COMPACT_ATOMS: atom_id res chain seq x y z
N PRO A 1 21.41 7.19 -9.02
CA PRO A 1 20.48 8.29 -9.38
C PRO A 1 20.01 9.02 -8.12
N PRO A 2 19.55 10.29 -8.19
CA PRO A 2 19.04 11.02 -7.02
C PRO A 2 17.94 10.25 -6.25
N THR A 3 17.11 9.51 -6.97
CA THR A 3 16.05 8.66 -6.41
C THR A 3 16.57 7.54 -5.50
N ALA A 4 17.72 6.94 -5.82
CA ALA A 4 18.34 5.90 -4.98
C ALA A 4 18.78 6.45 -3.62
N ARG A 5 19.38 7.66 -3.59
CA ARG A 5 19.77 8.33 -2.33
C ARG A 5 18.57 8.71 -1.48
N LEU A 6 17.45 9.08 -2.10
CA LEU A 6 16.20 9.34 -1.39
C LEU A 6 15.62 8.05 -0.80
N ALA A 7 15.60 6.96 -1.59
CA ALA A 7 15.18 5.65 -1.12
C ALA A 7 16.04 5.17 0.07
N GLU A 8 17.37 5.20 -0.03
CA GLU A 8 18.29 4.84 1.06
C GLU A 8 18.02 5.62 2.36
N ARG A 9 17.58 6.87 2.26
CA ARG A 9 17.34 7.74 3.42
C ARG A 9 15.92 7.62 4.01
N PHE A 10 14.91 7.40 3.17
CA PHE A 10 13.50 7.49 3.56
C PHE A 10 12.75 6.17 3.50
N TRP A 11 13.39 5.08 3.05
CA TRP A 11 12.85 3.72 3.17
C TRP A 11 13.54 2.96 4.31
N PRO A 12 12.78 2.16 5.10
CA PRO A 12 11.31 2.04 5.09
C PRO A 12 10.61 3.32 5.56
N GLY A 13 9.53 3.75 4.87
CA GLY A 13 8.88 5.02 5.20
C GLY A 13 7.76 5.45 4.26
N PRO A 14 7.40 6.75 4.26
CA PRO A 14 6.28 7.29 3.47
C PRO A 14 6.65 7.66 2.03
N LEU A 15 7.92 7.51 1.64
CA LEU A 15 8.37 7.86 0.28
C LEU A 15 7.83 6.87 -0.75
N THR A 16 7.34 7.37 -1.88
CA THR A 16 7.08 6.60 -3.11
C THR A 16 7.97 7.13 -4.22
N VAL A 17 8.64 6.24 -4.95
CA VAL A 17 9.54 6.59 -6.07
C VAL A 17 8.92 6.07 -7.37
N LEU A 18 8.81 6.93 -8.38
CA LEU A 18 8.42 6.52 -9.73
C LEU A 18 9.63 5.92 -10.46
N VAL A 19 9.45 4.73 -11.03
CA VAL A 19 10.45 4.04 -11.85
C VAL A 19 9.81 3.55 -13.16
N ALA A 20 10.62 3.33 -14.18
CA ALA A 20 10.14 2.71 -15.42
C ALA A 20 9.60 1.30 -15.13
N THR A 21 8.48 0.94 -15.74
CA THR A 21 7.86 -0.38 -15.57
C THR A 21 8.81 -1.48 -16.06
N PRO A 22 9.25 -2.40 -15.19
CA PRO A 22 10.03 -3.56 -15.62
C PRO A 22 9.19 -4.49 -16.50
N VAL A 23 9.79 -5.05 -17.55
CA VAL A 23 9.14 -6.02 -18.46
C VAL A 23 8.64 -7.28 -17.75
N SER A 24 9.15 -7.57 -16.55
CA SER A 24 8.75 -8.71 -15.72
C SER A 24 7.47 -8.49 -14.91
N LEU A 25 6.95 -7.26 -14.85
CA LEU A 25 5.67 -7.00 -14.18
C LEU A 25 4.48 -7.37 -15.08
N ALA A 26 3.34 -7.64 -14.45
CA ALA A 26 2.10 -7.93 -15.16
C ALA A 26 1.72 -6.77 -16.09
N ARG A 27 1.15 -7.10 -17.25
CA ARG A 27 0.56 -6.12 -18.15
C ARG A 27 -0.53 -5.36 -17.37
N ASP A 28 -0.61 -4.05 -17.58
CA ASP A 28 -1.55 -3.11 -16.95
C ASP A 28 -1.22 -2.62 -15.53
N VAL A 29 -0.14 -3.10 -14.90
CA VAL A 29 0.24 -2.62 -13.55
C VAL A 29 0.57 -1.12 -13.50
N ASP A 30 0.96 -0.56 -14.65
CA ASP A 30 1.36 0.84 -14.79
C ASP A 30 0.26 1.74 -15.37
N GLY A 31 -0.94 1.19 -15.59
CA GLY A 31 -2.07 1.90 -16.18
C GLY A 31 -1.76 2.51 -17.55
N GLY A 32 -0.78 1.98 -18.30
CA GLY A 32 -0.35 2.52 -19.59
C GLY A 32 0.58 3.74 -19.51
N THR A 33 1.05 4.11 -18.32
CA THR A 33 1.95 5.27 -18.13
C THR A 33 3.41 4.96 -18.43
N GLY A 34 3.78 3.68 -18.52
CA GLY A 34 5.18 3.24 -18.63
C GLY A 34 6.00 3.41 -17.33
N THR A 35 5.35 3.78 -16.22
CA THR A 35 5.99 3.93 -14.92
C THR A 35 5.17 3.34 -13.78
N VAL A 36 5.84 2.87 -12.73
CA VAL A 36 5.22 2.36 -11.50
C VAL A 36 5.75 3.10 -10.28
N GLY A 37 4.86 3.33 -9.30
CA GLY A 37 5.23 3.83 -7.98
C GLY A 37 5.69 2.70 -7.07
N VAL A 38 6.93 2.75 -6.60
CA VAL A 38 7.50 1.78 -5.66
C VAL A 38 7.64 2.42 -4.29
N ARG A 39 7.32 1.67 -3.23
CA ARG A 39 7.48 2.08 -1.84
C ARG A 39 7.85 0.89 -0.96
N VAL A 40 8.75 1.11 0.00
CA VAL A 40 8.98 0.18 1.11
C VAL A 40 8.34 0.79 2.36
N PRO A 41 7.19 0.27 2.84
CA PRO A 41 6.46 0.89 3.94
C PRO A 41 7.15 0.66 5.29
N ASN A 42 7.12 1.66 6.17
CA ASN A 42 7.49 1.50 7.58
C ASN A 42 6.34 0.86 8.38
N ASP A 43 5.90 -0.32 7.95
CA ASP A 43 4.92 -1.15 8.63
C ASP A 43 5.44 -2.59 8.61
N ALA A 44 5.72 -3.15 9.79
CA ALA A 44 6.34 -4.47 9.91
C ALA A 44 5.44 -5.59 9.37
N VAL A 45 4.12 -5.46 9.52
CA VAL A 45 3.15 -6.45 9.01
C VAL A 45 3.14 -6.39 7.48
N ALA A 46 3.08 -5.20 6.89
CA ALA A 46 3.10 -5.05 5.44
C ALA A 46 4.38 -5.62 4.81
N ARG A 47 5.56 -5.38 5.44
CA ARG A 47 6.83 -5.95 4.97
C ARG A 47 6.89 -7.46 5.12
N ALA A 48 6.46 -8.01 6.26
CA ALA A 48 6.41 -9.45 6.48
C ALA A 48 5.50 -10.17 5.47
N ILE A 49 4.36 -9.58 5.11
CA ILE A 49 3.49 -10.12 4.06
C ILE A 49 4.19 -10.11 2.70
N ALA A 50 4.82 -8.99 2.32
CA ALA A 50 5.56 -8.90 1.06
C ALA A 50 6.72 -9.91 0.98
N GLU A 51 7.46 -10.09 2.08
CA GLU A 51 8.52 -11.10 2.21
C GLU A 51 7.97 -12.52 2.08
N ALA A 52 6.85 -12.84 2.75
CA ALA A 52 6.21 -14.14 2.68
C ALA A 52 5.65 -14.46 1.28
N CYS A 53 5.18 -13.46 0.54
CA CYS A 53 4.75 -13.62 -0.86
C CYS A 53 5.93 -13.84 -1.82
N GLY A 54 7.15 -13.45 -1.45
CA GLY A 54 8.36 -13.57 -2.28
C GLY A 54 8.31 -12.74 -3.58
N ARG A 55 7.34 -11.81 -3.72
CA ARG A 55 7.08 -11.02 -4.92
C ARG A 55 6.57 -9.62 -4.54
N PRO A 56 6.74 -8.61 -5.41
CA PRO A 56 6.14 -7.29 -5.18
C PRO A 56 4.61 -7.38 -5.06
N ILE A 57 4.05 -6.60 -4.15
CA ILE A 57 2.60 -6.48 -3.96
C ILE A 57 2.14 -5.16 -4.53
N THR A 58 1.18 -5.23 -5.45
CA THR A 58 0.44 -4.05 -5.91
C THR A 58 -0.60 -3.69 -4.87
N ALA A 59 -0.66 -2.43 -4.46
CA ALA A 59 -1.64 -1.97 -3.48
C ALA A 59 -2.20 -0.60 -3.85
N THR A 60 -3.51 -0.46 -3.71
CA THR A 60 -4.25 0.80 -3.73
C THR A 60 -4.77 1.10 -2.33
N SER A 61 -5.47 2.22 -2.15
CA SER A 61 -6.21 2.46 -0.91
C SER A 61 -7.34 1.43 -0.76
N ALA A 62 -7.51 0.92 0.47
CA ALA A 62 -8.48 -0.14 0.79
C ALA A 62 -9.90 0.45 0.91
N ASN A 63 -10.47 0.81 -0.23
CA ASN A 63 -11.82 1.37 -0.35
C ASN A 63 -12.43 1.01 -1.71
N ILE A 64 -13.75 1.18 -1.80
CA ILE A 64 -14.46 1.18 -3.08
C ILE A 64 -14.02 2.41 -3.86
N SER A 65 -13.79 2.26 -5.16
CA SER A 65 -13.46 3.40 -6.02
C SER A 65 -14.49 4.52 -5.87
N GLY A 66 -14.04 5.73 -5.54
CA GLY A 66 -14.89 6.90 -5.29
C GLY A 66 -15.25 7.13 -3.81
N GLU A 67 -15.16 6.10 -2.96
CA GLU A 67 -15.44 6.21 -1.53
C GLU A 67 -14.19 6.66 -0.73
N PRO A 68 -14.36 7.32 0.42
CA PRO A 68 -13.24 7.68 1.28
C PRO A 68 -12.56 6.43 1.86
N ALA A 69 -11.24 6.48 1.99
CA ALA A 69 -10.50 5.47 2.72
C ALA A 69 -10.75 5.60 4.23
N THR A 70 -10.84 4.47 4.92
CA THR A 70 -11.04 4.40 6.37
C THR A 70 -9.95 3.55 7.02
N ALA A 71 -9.63 3.88 8.27
CA ALA A 71 -8.74 3.10 9.13
C ALA A 71 -9.51 2.26 10.16
N ASN A 72 -10.85 2.37 10.18
CA ASN A 72 -11.71 1.60 11.08
C ASN A 72 -11.99 0.22 10.46
N PRO A 73 -11.62 -0.89 11.12
CA PRO A 73 -11.87 -2.23 10.61
C PRO A 73 -13.35 -2.52 10.31
N ASP A 74 -14.26 -2.03 11.15
CA ASP A 74 -15.70 -2.29 10.98
C ASP A 74 -16.25 -1.63 9.72
N ASP A 75 -15.69 -0.48 9.34
CA ASP A 75 -16.06 0.21 8.10
C ASP A 75 -15.45 -0.48 6.88
N VAL A 76 -14.21 -0.97 6.98
CA VAL A 76 -13.59 -1.79 5.93
C VAL A 76 -14.39 -3.07 5.70
N GLU A 77 -14.77 -3.78 6.76
CA GLU A 77 -15.56 -5.01 6.68
C GLU A 77 -16.91 -4.76 6.01
N ARG A 78 -17.61 -3.69 6.39
CA ARG A 78 -18.89 -3.32 5.77
C ARG A 78 -18.76 -2.96 4.29
N MET A 79 -17.64 -2.33 3.90
CA MET A 79 -17.41 -1.89 2.52
C MET A 79 -16.89 -3.01 1.62
N LEU A 80 -16.03 -3.89 2.14
CA LEU A 80 -15.22 -4.80 1.34
C LEU A 80 -15.32 -6.27 1.77
N GLY A 81 -15.97 -6.60 2.89
CA GLY A 81 -15.96 -7.94 3.50
C GLY A 81 -16.24 -9.08 2.52
N ASP A 82 -17.37 -9.02 1.81
CA ASP A 82 -17.74 -10.04 0.81
C ASP A 82 -16.90 -10.00 -0.48
N ARG A 83 -15.99 -9.03 -0.62
CA ARG A 83 -15.14 -8.80 -1.81
C ARG A 83 -13.67 -9.06 -1.58
N ILE A 84 -13.27 -9.41 -0.36
CA ILE A 84 -11.88 -9.68 -0.01
C ILE A 84 -11.76 -11.06 0.62
N ASP A 85 -10.71 -11.79 0.28
CA ASP A 85 -10.44 -13.09 0.88
C ASP A 85 -9.95 -12.97 2.33
N LEU A 86 -9.36 -11.82 2.69
CA LEU A 86 -8.71 -11.61 3.97
C LEU A 86 -8.69 -10.14 4.39
N LEU A 87 -9.11 -9.87 5.64
CA LEU A 87 -8.89 -8.61 6.33
C LEU A 87 -7.88 -8.79 7.47
N ILE A 88 -6.76 -8.06 7.42
CA ILE A 88 -5.71 -8.10 8.45
C ILE A 88 -5.83 -6.89 9.37
N ILE A 89 -6.18 -7.15 10.64
CA ILE A 89 -6.36 -6.11 11.65
C ILE A 89 -5.20 -6.14 12.65
N ARG A 90 -4.44 -5.06 12.71
CA ARG A 90 -3.41 -4.88 13.74
C ARG A 90 -4.04 -4.31 15.01
N ARG A 91 -3.96 -5.03 16.12
CA ARG A 91 -4.30 -4.49 17.45
C ARG A 91 -3.17 -3.61 17.97
N GLY A 92 -3.47 -2.41 18.45
CA GLY A 92 -2.49 -1.47 19.00
C GLY A 92 -2.80 0.00 18.70
N SER A 93 -1.86 0.89 19.02
CA SER A 93 -2.03 2.34 18.79
C SER A 93 -2.18 2.69 17.30
N PRO A 94 -3.04 3.66 16.96
CA PRO A 94 -3.24 4.12 15.58
C PRO A 94 -1.91 4.56 14.95
N ARG A 95 -1.77 4.37 13.64
CA ARG A 95 -0.62 4.94 12.94
C ARG A 95 -0.71 6.47 12.98
N PRO A 96 0.40 7.19 13.23
CA PRO A 96 0.45 8.62 12.96
C PRO A 96 0.17 8.83 11.46
N GLY A 97 -0.85 9.65 11.15
CA GLY A 97 -1.21 10.01 9.77
C GLY A 97 -2.43 9.29 9.18
N GLY A 98 -3.10 8.39 9.92
CA GLY A 98 -4.47 7.98 9.56
C GLY A 98 -5.43 9.12 9.89
N SER A 99 -6.14 9.65 8.90
CA SER A 99 -7.21 10.61 9.15
C SER A 99 -8.25 9.96 10.07
N ARG A 100 -8.34 10.45 11.30
CA ARG A 100 -9.43 10.11 12.22
C ARG A 100 -10.67 10.77 11.65
N GLN A 101 -11.53 10.03 10.94
CA GLN A 101 -12.89 10.50 10.75
C GLN A 101 -13.57 10.39 12.10
N VAL A 102 -13.65 11.55 12.77
CA VAL A 102 -14.54 11.77 13.91
C VAL A 102 -15.96 11.75 13.36
N GLY A 103 -16.75 10.78 13.81
CA GLY A 103 -18.21 10.82 13.70
C GLY A 103 -18.82 11.83 14.66
#